data_AF-A0A645A5Z8-F1
#
_entry.id   AF-A0A645A5Z8-F1
#
_cell.length_a   1.000
_cell.length_b   1.000
_cell.length_c   1.000
_cell.angle_alpha   90.00
_cell.angle_beta   90.00
_cell.angle_gamma   90.00
#
_symmetry.space_group_name_H-M   'P 1'
#
loop_
_entity.id
_entity.type
_entity.pdbx_description
1 polymer ?
#
loop_
_entity_poly.entity_id
_entity_poly.type
_entity_poly.pdbx_seq_one_letter_code
_entity_poly.pdbx_strand_id
1 'polypeptide(L)'
;MLPDDFRYAGVIAFAGSIFSTEGLPSYTQRPAPTLFFHGSKDKLVPYNKTRFFNRGVFGSKPLAKRFKGEGYPYTFYTMENIGHDVSEYPMKEFLPEIDRFIRDFVFDHKQWMLDIHLEDKFRKSDTSTNPGSYYN
;
A
#
# COMPACT_ATOMS: atom_id res chain seq x y z
N MET A 1 13.42 17.40 13.88
CA MET A 1 12.08 16.78 14.07
C MET A 1 11.05 17.68 13.42
N LEU A 2 9.92 17.14 12.97
CA LEU A 2 8.83 17.93 12.37
C LEU A 2 7.95 18.54 13.47
N PRO A 3 7.23 19.65 13.20
CA PRO A 3 6.26 20.24 14.14
C PRO A 3 5.15 19.27 14.54
N ASP A 4 4.56 19.46 15.73
CA ASP A 4 3.47 18.63 16.25
C ASP A 4 2.21 18.66 15.37
N ASP A 5 2.01 19.75 14.63
CA ASP A 5 0.90 19.96 13.70
C ASP A 5 1.26 19.63 12.24
N PHE A 6 2.44 19.07 11.98
CA PHE A 6 2.85 18.69 10.63
C PHE A 6 1.93 17.62 10.05
N ARG A 7 1.55 17.81 8.78
CA ARG A 7 0.68 16.89 8.03
C ARG A 7 1.32 16.53 6.70
N TYR A 8 1.49 15.23 6.46
CA TYR A 8 1.83 14.75 5.12
C TYR A 8 0.71 15.09 4.14
N ALA A 9 1.07 15.63 2.98
CA ALA A 9 0.11 15.98 1.93
C ALA A 9 -0.28 14.75 1.07
N GLY A 10 0.53 13.69 1.09
CA GLY A 10 0.27 12.41 0.44
C GLY A 10 1.27 11.35 0.90
N VAL A 11 0.92 10.07 0.70
CA VAL A 11 1.77 8.91 0.99
C VAL A 11 1.85 8.01 -0.24
N ILE A 12 3.03 7.49 -0.55
CA ILE A 12 3.23 6.46 -1.57
C ILE A 12 3.88 5.26 -0.89
N ALA A 13 3.19 4.11 -0.93
CA ALA A 13 3.60 2.88 -0.24
C ALA A 13 3.91 1.77 -1.26
N PHE A 14 5.12 1.22 -1.19
CA PHE A 14 5.58 0.13 -2.03
C PHE A 14 5.65 -1.17 -1.20
N ALA A 15 4.74 -2.11 -1.46
CA ALA A 15 4.60 -3.39 -0.75
C ALA A 15 4.67 -3.28 0.79
N GLY A 16 4.09 -2.22 1.34
CA GLY A 16 4.15 -1.90 2.78
C GLY A 16 3.05 -2.57 3.61
N SER A 17 3.24 -2.57 4.93
CA SER A 17 2.23 -2.95 5.91
C SER A 17 2.32 -2.15 7.20
N ILE A 18 1.23 -2.13 7.97
CA ILE A 18 1.17 -1.55 9.30
C ILE A 18 1.03 -2.67 10.32
N PHE A 19 1.95 -2.73 11.29
CA PHE A 19 1.75 -3.52 12.50
C PHE A 19 0.90 -2.73 13.49
N SER A 20 -0.10 -3.39 14.07
CA SER A 20 -0.98 -2.79 15.08
C SER A 20 -1.28 -3.79 16.17
N THR A 21 -1.31 -3.33 17.42
CA THR A 21 -1.74 -4.09 18.59
C THR A 21 -3.21 -3.89 18.95
N GLU A 22 -3.92 -3.05 18.20
CA GLU A 22 -5.30 -2.61 18.43
C GLU A 22 -6.27 -3.05 17.32
N GLY A 23 -5.81 -3.90 16.39
CA GLY A 23 -6.56 -4.33 15.23
C GLY A 23 -6.32 -3.47 13.99
N LEU A 24 -7.26 -3.51 13.03
CA LEU A 24 -7.11 -2.78 11.76
C LEU A 24 -7.00 -1.29 12.03
N PRO A 25 -5.95 -0.59 11.54
CA PRO A 25 -5.75 0.83 11.83
C PRO A 25 -7.00 1.67 11.59
N SER A 26 -7.29 2.54 12.55
CA SER A 26 -8.24 3.64 12.47
C SER A 26 -7.48 4.95 12.59
N TYR A 27 -8.08 6.03 12.06
CA TYR A 27 -7.44 7.33 12.05
C TYR A 27 -8.29 8.32 12.83
N THR A 28 -7.73 8.91 13.89
CA THR A 28 -8.41 9.95 14.68
C THR A 28 -8.60 11.24 13.89
N GLN A 29 -7.77 11.45 12.88
CA GLN A 29 -7.87 12.54 11.90
C GLN A 29 -7.77 11.95 10.51
N ARG A 30 -8.46 12.53 9.52
CA ARG A 30 -8.47 12.02 8.15
C ARG A 30 -7.03 11.79 7.64
N PRO A 31 -6.67 10.61 7.13
CA PRO A 31 -5.32 10.35 6.63
C PRO A 31 -5.06 11.15 5.35
N ALA A 32 -3.77 11.32 5.01
CA ALA A 32 -3.37 11.84 3.72
C ALA A 32 -3.84 10.91 2.59
N PRO A 33 -4.13 11.43 1.38
CA PRO A 33 -4.34 10.56 0.22
C PRO A 33 -3.15 9.60 0.08
N THR A 34 -3.43 8.35 -0.27
CA THR A 34 -2.39 7.32 -0.32
C THR A 34 -2.42 6.54 -1.63
N LEU A 35 -1.25 6.42 -2.27
CA LEU A 35 -0.99 5.52 -3.38
C LEU A 35 -0.37 4.23 -2.84
N PHE A 36 -1.05 3.11 -3.03
CA PHE A 36 -0.57 1.79 -2.65
C PHE A 36 -0.15 1.00 -3.89
N PHE A 37 1.04 0.43 -3.86
CA PHE A 37 1.47 -0.65 -4.74
C PHE A 37 1.67 -1.91 -3.89
N HIS A 38 1.09 -3.04 -4.28
CA HIS A 38 1.32 -4.30 -3.56
C HIS A 38 1.10 -5.52 -4.46
N GLY A 39 2.02 -6.49 -4.37
CA GLY A 39 1.91 -7.76 -5.09
C GLY A 39 0.86 -8.68 -4.46
N SER A 40 -0.05 -9.25 -5.25
CA SER A 40 -1.11 -10.13 -4.70
C SER A 40 -0.59 -11.48 -4.18
N LYS A 41 0.68 -11.82 -4.47
CA LYS A 41 1.39 -13.01 -4.01
C LYS A 41 2.58 -12.69 -3.09
N ASP A 42 2.64 -11.48 -2.54
CA ASP A 42 3.68 -11.11 -1.57
C ASP A 42 3.58 -11.97 -0.30
N LYS A 43 4.65 -12.72 -0.02
CA LYS A 43 4.80 -13.58 1.14
C LYS A 43 5.73 -13.00 2.20
N LEU A 44 6.50 -11.95 1.88
CA LEU A 44 7.39 -11.28 2.84
C LEU A 44 6.60 -10.26 3.66
N VAL A 45 5.81 -9.45 2.97
CA VAL A 45 4.88 -8.51 3.59
C VAL A 45 3.45 -8.92 3.22
N PRO A 46 2.57 -9.23 4.19
CA PRO A 46 1.25 -9.74 3.88
C PRO A 46 0.43 -8.75 3.04
N TYR A 47 0.10 -9.10 1.80
CA TYR A 47 -0.81 -8.33 0.94
C TYR A 47 -2.16 -8.04 1.61
N ASN A 48 -2.68 -9.03 2.34
CA ASN A 48 -3.91 -8.92 3.11
C ASN A 48 -3.62 -8.62 4.59
N LYS A 49 -3.95 -9.55 5.50
CA LYS A 49 -3.68 -9.43 6.93
C LYS A 49 -3.20 -10.75 7.50
N THR A 50 -2.29 -10.66 8.46
CA THR A 50 -2.01 -11.74 9.41
C THR A 50 -2.43 -11.25 10.78
N ARG A 51 -3.29 -11.99 11.49
CA ARG A 51 -3.87 -11.56 12.77
C ARG A 51 -3.72 -12.64 13.83
N PHE A 52 -3.31 -12.22 15.02
CA PHE A 52 -3.35 -13.00 16.26
C PHE A 52 -3.96 -12.13 17.37
N PHE A 53 -5.20 -12.45 17.77
CA PHE A 53 -6.01 -11.60 18.67
C PHE A 53 -6.10 -10.14 18.20
N ASN A 54 -5.72 -9.16 19.02
CA ASN A 54 -5.73 -7.74 18.66
C ASN A 54 -4.46 -7.31 17.92
N ARG A 55 -3.48 -8.20 17.78
CA ARG A 55 -2.23 -7.92 17.07
C ARG A 55 -2.34 -8.37 15.62
N GLY A 56 -1.93 -7.52 14.69
CA GLY A 56 -1.93 -7.88 13.28
C GLY A 56 -0.98 -7.04 12.45
N VAL A 57 -0.56 -7.64 11.34
CA VAL A 57 0.13 -6.96 10.24
C VAL A 57 -0.87 -6.80 9.12
N PHE A 58 -1.09 -5.57 8.67
CA PHE A 58 -2.08 -5.20 7.67
C PHE A 58 -1.38 -4.60 6.46
N GLY A 59 -1.37 -5.33 5.35
CA GLY A 59 -0.89 -4.81 4.08
C GLY A 59 -1.90 -3.91 3.39
N SER A 60 -1.59 -3.60 2.13
CA SER A 60 -2.34 -2.62 1.37
C SER A 60 -3.80 -2.99 1.14
N LYS A 61 -4.18 -4.27 1.00
CA LYS A 61 -5.58 -4.65 0.72
C LYS A 61 -6.56 -4.26 1.83
N PRO A 62 -6.36 -4.65 3.11
CA PRO A 62 -7.27 -4.24 4.17
C PRO A 62 -7.20 -2.74 4.47
N LEU A 63 -6.04 -2.09 4.25
CA LEU A 63 -5.91 -0.63 4.39
C LEU A 63 -6.69 0.11 3.31
N ALA A 64 -6.56 -0.26 2.04
CA ALA A 64 -7.36 0.30 0.94
C ALA A 64 -8.85 0.05 1.16
N LYS A 65 -9.25 -1.14 1.64
CA LYS A 65 -10.63 -1.41 2.04
C LYS A 65 -11.12 -0.47 3.15
N ARG A 66 -10.28 -0.14 4.14
CA ARG A 66 -10.59 0.87 5.16
C ARG A 66 -10.77 2.25 4.52
N PHE A 67 -9.84 2.69 3.68
CA PHE A 67 -9.95 3.98 2.99
C PHE A 67 -11.26 4.09 2.21
N LYS A 68 -11.62 3.04 1.46
CA LYS A 68 -12.89 2.96 0.74
C LYS A 68 -14.11 3.06 1.65
N GLY A 69 -14.10 2.31 2.76
CA GLY A 69 -15.22 2.30 3.71
C GLY A 69 -15.43 3.63 4.43
N GLU A 70 -14.36 4.38 4.68
CA GLU A 70 -14.39 5.67 5.38
C GLU A 70 -14.41 6.88 4.43
N GLY A 71 -14.42 6.67 3.10
CA GLY A 71 -14.44 7.75 2.10
C GLY A 71 -13.13 8.56 2.02
N TYR A 72 -11.99 7.93 2.29
CA TYR A 72 -10.68 8.56 2.16
C TYR A 72 -10.15 8.40 0.73
N PRO A 73 -9.53 9.43 0.15
CA PRO A 73 -9.01 9.36 -1.20
C PRO A 73 -7.79 8.43 -1.28
N TYR A 74 -7.76 7.56 -2.29
CA TYR A 74 -6.64 6.65 -2.50
C TYR A 74 -6.56 6.17 -3.95
N THR A 75 -5.38 5.63 -4.29
CA THR A 75 -5.19 4.78 -5.46
C THR A 75 -4.52 3.49 -5.00
N PHE A 76 -5.03 2.34 -5.42
CA PHE A 76 -4.46 1.05 -5.06
C PHE A 76 -4.20 0.21 -6.31
N TYR A 77 -2.92 0.01 -6.61
CA TYR A 77 -2.44 -0.98 -7.57
C TYR A 77 -2.23 -2.31 -6.87
N THR A 78 -3.12 -3.26 -7.18
CA THR A 78 -2.85 -4.68 -6.99
C THR A 78 -2.09 -5.20 -8.20
N MET A 79 -0.81 -5.55 -7.99
CA MET A 79 0.02 -6.17 -9.01
C MET A 79 -0.22 -7.68 -8.96
N GLU A 80 -1.00 -8.18 -9.92
CA GLU A 80 -1.51 -9.54 -9.88
C GLU A 80 -0.41 -10.57 -10.13
N ASN A 81 -0.40 -11.62 -9.28
CA ASN A 81 0.55 -12.72 -9.32
C ASN A 81 2.02 -12.34 -9.05
N ILE A 82 2.27 -11.11 -8.58
CA ILE A 82 3.60 -10.62 -8.22
C ILE A 82 3.84 -10.75 -6.71
N GLY A 83 5.07 -11.09 -6.34
CA GLY A 83 5.59 -11.15 -4.96
C GLY A 83 6.07 -9.79 -4.45
N HIS A 84 7.14 -9.79 -3.66
CA HIS A 84 7.66 -8.59 -2.99
C HIS A 84 8.46 -7.65 -3.92
N ASP A 85 8.68 -8.03 -5.18
CA ASP A 85 9.38 -7.19 -6.18
C ASP A 85 8.71 -5.81 -6.37
N VAL A 86 7.41 -5.72 -6.06
CA VAL A 86 6.61 -4.49 -6.06
C VAL A 86 7.14 -3.44 -5.07
N SER A 87 7.97 -3.83 -4.11
CA SER A 87 8.68 -2.90 -3.21
C SER A 87 9.68 -2.01 -3.95
N GLU A 88 10.17 -2.42 -5.13
CA GLU A 88 11.24 -1.72 -5.86
C GLU A 88 10.81 -1.21 -7.24
N TYR A 89 10.34 -2.10 -8.14
CA TYR A 89 10.21 -1.73 -9.55
C TYR A 89 9.23 -0.56 -9.83
N PRO A 90 8.13 -0.35 -9.07
CA PRO A 90 7.27 0.80 -9.31
C PRO A 90 7.98 2.15 -9.12
N MET A 91 9.06 2.20 -8.34
CA MET A 91 9.87 3.41 -8.16
C MET A 91 10.61 3.84 -9.45
N LYS A 92 10.75 2.93 -10.42
CA LYS A 92 11.44 3.17 -11.70
C LYS A 92 10.46 3.14 -12.88
N GLU A 93 9.52 2.21 -12.85
CA GLU A 93 8.65 1.91 -13.99
C GLU A 93 7.28 2.61 -13.92
N PHE A 94 6.84 3.02 -12.72
CA PHE A 94 5.52 3.64 -12.50
C PHE A 94 5.63 5.13 -12.14
N LEU A 95 6.70 5.79 -12.60
CA LEU A 95 6.91 7.22 -12.42
C LEU A 95 5.75 8.07 -12.97
N PRO A 96 5.16 7.77 -14.14
CA PRO A 96 3.99 8.50 -14.63
C PRO A 96 2.78 8.40 -13.69
N GLU A 97 2.50 7.22 -13.13
CA GLU A 97 1.41 6.99 -12.19
C GLU A 97 1.65 7.70 -10.86
N ILE A 98 2.91 7.72 -10.40
CA ILE A 98 3.34 8.46 -9.21
C ILE A 98 3.18 9.97 -9.43
N ASP A 99 3.66 10.52 -10.55
CA ASP A 99 3.51 11.93 -10.90
C ASP A 99 2.03 12.31 -11.00
N ARG A 100 1.21 11.47 -11.64
CA ARG A 100 -0.23 11.66 -11.70
C ARG A 100 -0.88 11.68 -10.32
N PHE A 101 -0.51 10.75 -9.44
CA PHE A 101 -1.03 10.75 -8.06
C PHE A 101 -0.69 12.04 -7.34
N ILE A 102 0.55 12.52 -7.46
CA ILE A 102 0.99 13.78 -6.86
C ILE A 102 0.17 14.95 -7.41
N ARG A 103 0.02 15.07 -8.74
CA ARG A 103 -0.81 16.14 -9.34
C ARG A 103 -2.26 16.07 -8.89
N ASP A 104 -2.91 14.93 -9.10
CA ASP A 104 -4.35 14.78 -8.90
C ASP A 104 -4.72 14.84 -7.41
N PHE A 105 -3.99 14.17 -6.53
CA PHE A 105 -4.38 14.03 -5.12
C PHE A 105 -3.73 15.06 -4.21
N VAL A 106 -2.45 15.40 -4.45
CA VAL A 106 -1.70 16.31 -3.57
C VAL A 106 -1.94 17.76 -3.95
N PHE A 107 -1.86 18.12 -5.24
CA PHE A 107 -2.05 19.51 -5.69
C PHE A 107 -3.51 19.84 -6.01
N ASP A 108 -4.19 19.00 -6.78
CA ASP A 108 -5.57 19.26 -7.22
C ASP A 108 -6.64 18.79 -6.22
N HIS A 109 -6.21 18.11 -5.15
CA HIS A 109 -7.06 17.61 -4.07
C HIS A 109 -8.27 16.77 -4.54
N LYS A 110 -8.14 16.03 -5.65
CA LYS A 110 -9.18 15.13 -6.14
C LYS A 110 -9.55 14.12 -5.05
N GLN A 111 -10.85 13.89 -4.88
CA GLN A 111 -11.40 13.00 -3.84
C GLN A 111 -11.76 11.62 -4.40
N TRP A 112 -10.87 11.06 -5.22
CA TRP A 112 -11.12 9.79 -5.91
C TRP A 112 -10.72 8.59 -5.05
N MET A 113 -11.35 7.45 -5.31
CA MET A 113 -11.04 6.15 -4.72
C MET A 113 -10.86 5.15 -5.86
N LEU A 114 -9.61 4.83 -6.18
CA LEU A 114 -9.26 4.04 -7.36
C LEU A 114 -8.71 2.69 -6.95
N ASP A 115 -9.36 1.62 -7.41
CA ASP A 115 -8.86 0.24 -7.32
C ASP A 115 -8.40 -0.20 -8.72
N ILE A 116 -7.12 -0.54 -8.87
CA ILE A 116 -6.50 -0.93 -10.14
C ILE A 116 -5.89 -2.32 -9.97
N HIS A 117 -6.29 -3.24 -10.84
CA HIS A 117 -5.73 -4.58 -10.91
C HIS A 117 -4.89 -4.69 -12.18
N LEU A 118 -3.57 -4.83 -12.02
CA LEU A 118 -2.64 -4.92 -13.13
C LEU A 118 -2.07 -6.33 -13.21
N GLU A 119 -2.33 -7.01 -14.32
CA GLU A 119 -1.71 -8.29 -14.65
C GLU A 119 -0.74 -8.10 -15.83
N ASP A 120 0.56 -8.26 -15.56
CA ASP A 120 1.58 -8.30 -16.60
C ASP A 120 1.89 -9.77 -16.93
N LYS A 121 1.44 -10.20 -18.11
CA LYS A 121 1.58 -11.60 -18.58
C LYS A 121 3.03 -12.04 -18.76
N PHE A 122 3.96 -11.10 -18.89
CA PHE A 122 5.36 -11.39 -19.18
C PHE A 122 6.27 -11.18 -17.97
N ARG A 123 5.84 -10.42 -16.97
CA ARG A 123 6.59 -10.22 -15.74
C ARG A 123 6.63 -11.52 -14.92
N LYS A 124 7.84 -12.02 -14.73
CA LYS A 124 8.13 -13.09 -13.78
C LYS A 124 8.48 -12.45 -12.44
N SER A 125 8.02 -13.07 -11.36
CA SER A 125 8.27 -12.61 -10.00
C SER A 125 8.64 -13.78 -9.12
N ASP A 126 9.59 -13.58 -8.22
CA ASP A 126 9.83 -14.57 -7.17
C ASP A 126 8.71 -14.49 -6.13
N THR A 127 7.90 -15.54 -6.09
CA THR A 127 6.81 -15.71 -5.12
C THR A 127 7.13 -16.83 -4.12
N SER A 128 8.36 -17.33 -4.10
CA SER A 128 8.81 -18.42 -3.25
C SER A 128 9.44 -17.93 -1.93
N THR A 129 10.06 -16.75 -1.96
CA THR A 129 10.68 -16.11 -0.78
C THR A 129 9.66 -15.81 0.31
N ASN A 130 10.06 -16.10 1.55
CA ASN A 130 9.25 -15.88 2.76
C ASN A 130 10.18 -15.47 3.92
N PRO A 131 9.68 -14.91 5.03
CA PRO A 131 10.56 -14.39 6.07
C PRO A 131 11.57 -15.42 6.61
N GLY A 132 11.22 -16.71 6.63
CA GLY A 132 12.12 -17.78 7.07
C GLY A 132 13.37 -17.97 6.22
N SER A 133 13.40 -17.47 4.98
CA SER A 133 14.59 -17.53 4.13
C SER A 133 15.67 -16.51 4.50
N TYR A 134 15.37 -15.53 5.35
CA TYR A 134 16.29 -14.45 5.73
C TYR A 134 16.96 -14.64 7.10
N TYR A 135 16.50 -15.60 7.89
CA TYR A 135 17.00 -15.84 9.25
C TYR A 135 17.72 -17.19 9.39
N ASN A 136 18.09 -17.82 8.26
CA ASN A 136 18.91 -19.04 8.20
C ASN A 136 20.32 -18.73 7.70
#